data_AF-A0A926AJ07-F1
#
_entry.id   AF-A0A926AJ07-F1
#
_cell.length_a   1.000
_cell.length_b   1.000
_cell.length_c   1.000
_cell.angle_alpha   90.00
_cell.angle_beta   90.00
_cell.angle_gamma   90.00
#
_symmetry.space_group_name_H-M   'P 1'
#
loop_
_entity.id
_entity.type
_entity.pdbx_description
1 polymer ?
#
loop_
_entity_poly.entity_id
_entity_poly.type
_entity_poly.pdbx_seq_one_letter_code
_entity_poly.pdbx_strand_id
1 'polypeptide(L)'
;GQEPALLRRRADGTVEQLPPTGPILGAIETARYGEAVLPLEPGDAFTMYTDGITEAGPNRRELFGVERVIALMKEDVESAESLKTRLVRSVEEYTGGVYNDDICLLVGVVKEAMHRSWANTLEQTVKVQESSWQRGEHYRAMSAQK
;
A
#
# COMPACT_ATOMS: atom_id res chain seq x y z
N GLY A 1 -4.58 -8.73 4.26
CA GLY A 1 -5.02 -7.45 4.85
C GLY A 1 -6.49 -7.25 4.58
N GLN A 2 -7.14 -6.35 5.31
CA GLN A 2 -8.52 -5.92 5.01
C GLN A 2 -8.55 -4.63 4.18
N GLU A 3 -7.42 -3.91 4.09
CA GLU A 3 -7.29 -2.78 3.19
C GLU A 3 -7.32 -3.21 1.73
N PRO A 4 -8.06 -2.50 0.87
CA PRO A 4 -8.05 -2.77 -0.56
C PRO A 4 -6.69 -2.43 -1.17
N ALA A 5 -6.18 -3.31 -2.01
CA ALA A 5 -5.11 -2.92 -2.91
C ALA A 5 -5.67 -1.93 -3.95
N LEU A 6 -4.85 -1.00 -4.42
CA LEU A 6 -5.28 -0.03 -5.41
C LEU A 6 -4.49 -0.22 -6.70
N LEU A 7 -5.19 -0.11 -7.83
CA LEU A 7 -4.61 -0.20 -9.17
C LEU A 7 -4.98 1.02 -9.98
N ARG A 8 -3.99 1.78 -10.42
CA ARG A 8 -4.13 2.87 -11.37
C ARG A 8 -3.91 2.34 -12.80
N ARG A 9 -4.88 2.58 -13.67
CA ARG A 9 -4.77 2.32 -15.10
C ARG A 9 -3.99 3.41 -15.82
N ARG A 10 -3.02 3.02 -16.64
CA ARG A 10 -2.27 3.99 -17.46
C ARG A 10 -3.16 4.67 -18.51
N ALA A 11 -4.10 3.92 -19.07
CA ALA A 11 -4.88 4.34 -20.23
C ALA A 11 -5.71 5.60 -19.98
N ASP A 12 -6.30 5.72 -18.78
CA ASP A 12 -7.24 6.79 -18.45
C ASP A 12 -7.02 7.40 -17.05
N GLY A 13 -6.02 6.92 -16.30
CA GLY A 13 -5.73 7.40 -14.95
C GLY A 13 -6.76 6.98 -13.90
N THR A 14 -7.70 6.08 -14.25
CA THR A 14 -8.66 5.54 -13.28
C THR A 14 -7.94 4.74 -12.20
N VAL A 15 -8.50 4.76 -10.99
CA VAL A 15 -7.98 4.00 -9.85
C VAL A 15 -9.06 3.03 -9.40
N GLU A 16 -8.79 1.75 -9.58
CA GLU A 16 -9.62 0.63 -9.17
C GLU A 16 -9.25 0.21 -7.74
N GLN A 17 -10.26 -0.02 -6.91
CA GLN A 17 -10.07 -0.68 -5.62
C GLN A 17 -10.23 -2.19 -5.81
N LEU A 18 -9.23 -2.95 -5.38
CA LEU A 18 -9.21 -4.41 -5.39
C LEU A 18 -9.50 -4.89 -3.96
N PRO A 19 -10.76 -5.27 -3.66
CA PRO A 19 -11.14 -5.63 -2.31
C PRO A 19 -10.47 -6.93 -1.85
N PRO A 20 -10.34 -7.15 -0.53
CA PRO A 20 -9.87 -8.41 0.00
C PRO A 20 -10.70 -9.59 -0.51
N THR A 21 -10.04 -10.69 -0.84
CA THR A 21 -10.67 -11.92 -1.33
C THR A 21 -11.05 -12.89 -0.22
N GLY A 22 -10.95 -12.48 1.04
CA GLY A 22 -11.26 -13.31 2.19
C GLY A 22 -11.26 -12.53 3.51
N PRO A 23 -11.71 -13.17 4.60
CA PRO A 23 -11.70 -12.56 5.93
C PRO A 23 -10.27 -12.40 6.47
N ILE A 24 -10.13 -11.77 7.63
CA ILE A 24 -8.87 -11.73 8.37
C ILE A 24 -8.39 -13.17 8.64
N LEU A 25 -7.10 -13.41 8.39
CA LEU A 25 -6.51 -14.72 8.60
C LEU A 25 -6.68 -15.17 10.05
N GLY A 26 -7.21 -16.38 10.24
CA GLY A 26 -7.41 -16.97 11.57
C GLY A 26 -8.65 -16.48 12.34
N ALA A 27 -9.42 -15.51 11.81
CA ALA A 27 -10.64 -15.05 12.48
C ALA A 27 -11.80 -16.06 12.37
N ILE A 28 -11.82 -16.86 11.31
CA ILE A 28 -12.84 -17.88 11.05
C ILE A 28 -12.13 -19.19 10.69
N GLU A 29 -12.35 -20.24 11.48
CA GLU A 29 -11.70 -21.56 11.32
C GLU A 29 -12.00 -22.18 9.94
N THR A 30 -13.23 -22.01 9.45
CA THR A 30 -13.68 -22.53 8.15
C THR A 30 -13.59 -21.50 7.01
N ALA A 31 -12.77 -20.45 7.18
CA ALA A 31 -12.62 -19.41 6.17
C ALA A 31 -12.18 -19.99 4.82
N ARG A 32 -12.77 -19.47 3.73
CA ARG A 32 -12.25 -19.67 2.37
C ARG A 32 -11.63 -18.37 1.91
N TYR A 33 -10.45 -18.47 1.31
CA TYR A 33 -9.74 -17.35 0.71
C TYR A 33 -9.84 -17.51 -0.80
N GLY A 34 -10.35 -16.48 -1.46
CA GLY A 34 -10.41 -16.41 -2.91
C GLY A 34 -9.12 -15.85 -3.50
N GLU A 35 -9.04 -15.91 -4.81
CA GLU A 35 -8.03 -15.26 -5.62
C GLU A 35 -8.73 -14.41 -6.68
N ALA A 36 -8.16 -13.26 -6.99
CA ALA A 36 -8.58 -12.42 -8.11
C ALA A 36 -7.38 -12.26 -9.06
N VAL A 37 -7.59 -12.59 -10.32
CA VAL A 37 -6.58 -12.43 -11.38
C VAL A 37 -7.04 -11.33 -12.31
N LEU A 38 -6.18 -10.35 -12.53
CA LEU A 38 -6.45 -9.21 -13.39
C LEU A 38 -5.29 -8.97 -14.34
N PRO A 39 -5.55 -8.58 -15.60
CA PRO A 39 -4.49 -8.20 -16.52
C PRO A 39 -3.86 -6.87 -16.08
N LEU A 40 -2.54 -6.82 -16.18
CA LEU A 40 -1.73 -5.63 -15.97
C LEU A 40 -1.09 -5.23 -17.29
N GLU A 41 -1.25 -3.97 -17.67
CA GLU A 41 -0.69 -3.42 -18.90
C GLU A 41 0.54 -2.54 -18.60
N PRO A 42 1.46 -2.37 -19.57
CA PRO A 42 2.58 -1.43 -19.42
C PRO A 42 2.13 -0.04 -18.99
N GLY A 43 2.76 0.47 -17.94
CA GLY A 43 2.49 1.75 -17.32
C GLY A 43 1.42 1.71 -16.22
N ASP A 44 0.69 0.61 -16.04
CA ASP A 44 -0.19 0.46 -14.88
C ASP A 44 0.64 0.53 -13.58
N ALA A 45 0.05 1.11 -12.54
CA ALA A 45 0.70 1.26 -11.23
C ALA A 45 -0.20 0.72 -10.14
N PHE A 46 0.37 0.06 -9.13
CA PHE A 46 -0.41 -0.45 -8.01
C PHE A 46 0.23 -0.08 -6.68
N THR A 47 -0.58 -0.05 -5.63
CA THR A 47 -0.11 0.05 -4.25
C THR A 47 -0.87 -0.90 -3.33
N MET A 48 -0.16 -1.41 -2.33
CA MET A 48 -0.70 -2.19 -1.22
C MET A 48 -0.12 -1.62 0.07
N TYR A 49 -0.93 -1.57 1.11
CA TYR A 49 -0.54 -0.94 2.37
C TYR A 49 -1.24 -1.61 3.56
N THR A 50 -0.71 -1.36 4.75
CA THR A 50 -1.40 -1.64 6.01
C THR A 50 -2.34 -0.50 6.38
N ASP A 51 -3.29 -0.78 7.27
CA ASP A 51 -4.20 0.20 7.90
C ASP A 51 -3.44 1.32 8.63
N GLY A 52 -2.21 1.08 9.09
CA GLY A 52 -1.34 2.14 9.58
C GLY A 52 -1.15 3.33 8.63
N ILE A 53 -1.38 3.18 7.31
CA ILE A 53 -1.44 4.30 6.36
C ILE A 53 -2.79 5.03 6.42
N THR A 54 -3.90 4.30 6.36
CA THR A 54 -5.25 4.88 6.24
C THR A 54 -5.76 5.42 7.57
N GLU A 55 -5.36 4.82 8.69
CA GLU A 55 -5.64 5.26 10.05
C GLU A 55 -4.60 6.28 10.58
N ALA A 56 -3.60 6.63 9.78
CA ALA A 56 -2.67 7.69 10.12
C ALA A 56 -3.40 9.02 10.29
N GLY A 57 -3.16 9.76 11.37
CA GLY A 57 -3.80 11.06 11.56
C GLY A 57 -3.55 11.67 12.92
N PRO A 58 -3.78 12.98 13.08
CA PRO A 58 -3.58 13.69 14.34
C PRO A 58 -4.48 13.17 15.47
N ASN A 59 -5.66 12.63 15.14
CA ASN A 59 -6.56 12.01 16.09
C ASN A 59 -7.53 11.03 15.40
N ARG A 60 -8.28 10.26 16.19
CA ARG A 60 -9.23 9.24 15.71
C ARG A 60 -10.38 9.75 14.83
N ARG A 61 -10.62 11.07 14.78
CA ARG A 61 -11.66 11.67 13.93
C ARG A 61 -11.12 12.18 12.61
N GLU A 62 -9.81 12.35 12.50
CA GLU A 62 -9.13 12.96 11.36
C GLU A 62 -8.10 11.97 10.84
N LEU A 63 -8.58 10.93 10.16
CA LEU A 63 -7.74 9.91 9.54
C LEU A 63 -7.37 10.30 8.10
N PHE A 64 -6.22 9.84 7.64
CA PHE A 64 -5.72 10.07 6.28
C PHE A 64 -6.68 9.47 5.26
N GLY A 65 -7.14 8.25 5.51
CA GLY A 65 -8.16 7.56 4.75
C GLY A 65 -7.71 7.11 3.36
N VAL A 66 -8.40 6.09 2.84
CA VAL A 66 -8.15 5.54 1.51
C VAL A 66 -8.36 6.56 0.38
N GLU A 67 -9.25 7.54 0.58
CA GLU A 67 -9.58 8.51 -0.47
C GLU A 67 -8.43 9.45 -0.82
N ARG A 68 -7.57 9.77 0.15
CA ARG A 68 -6.35 10.53 -0.12
C ARG A 68 -5.33 9.68 -0.88
N VAL A 69 -5.19 8.39 -0.55
CA VAL A 69 -4.34 7.46 -1.30
C VAL A 69 -4.78 7.39 -2.76
N ILE A 70 -6.09 7.22 -2.99
CA ILE A 70 -6.69 7.21 -4.34
C ILE A 70 -6.44 8.51 -5.08
N ALA A 71 -6.61 9.66 -4.42
CA ALA A 71 -6.35 10.96 -5.03
C ALA A 71 -4.90 11.10 -5.51
N LEU A 72 -3.93 10.68 -4.68
CA LEU A 72 -2.50 10.72 -5.02
C LEU A 72 -2.13 9.74 -6.15
N MET A 73 -2.88 8.65 -6.31
CA MET A 73 -2.70 7.70 -7.41
C MET A 73 -3.30 8.18 -8.73
N LYS A 74 -4.31 9.06 -8.73
CA LYS A 74 -4.91 9.57 -9.97
C LYS A 74 -3.94 10.43 -10.78
N GLU A 75 -3.03 11.09 -10.10
CA GLU A 75 -1.95 11.85 -10.74
C GLU A 75 -1.05 10.93 -11.60
N ASP A 76 -0.28 11.54 -12.50
CA ASP A 76 0.67 10.77 -13.30
C ASP A 76 1.74 10.08 -12.44
N VAL A 77 2.11 8.88 -12.87
CA VAL A 77 3.08 8.01 -12.21
C VAL A 77 4.21 7.72 -13.19
N GLU A 78 5.34 8.39 -12.98
CA GLU A 78 6.54 8.17 -13.78
C GLU A 78 7.33 6.92 -13.34
N SER A 79 7.32 6.63 -12.04
CA SER A 79 8.04 5.50 -11.46
C SER A 79 7.42 5.06 -10.13
N ALA A 80 7.74 3.84 -9.70
CA ALA A 80 7.34 3.36 -8.38
C ALA A 80 7.94 4.23 -7.25
N GLU A 81 9.18 4.70 -7.42
CA GLU A 81 9.86 5.54 -6.44
C GLU A 81 9.21 6.91 -6.28
N SER A 82 8.77 7.53 -7.39
CA SER A 82 8.09 8.82 -7.34
C SER A 82 6.70 8.70 -6.70
N LEU A 83 5.95 7.64 -7.01
CA LEU A 83 4.66 7.36 -6.35
C LEU A 83 4.84 7.05 -4.87
N LYS A 84 5.83 6.23 -4.49
CA LYS A 84 6.18 5.94 -3.09
C LYS A 84 6.51 7.23 -2.34
N THR A 85 7.41 8.05 -2.88
CA THR A 85 7.85 9.31 -2.26
C THR A 85 6.66 10.25 -2.05
N ARG A 86 5.78 10.39 -3.07
CA ARG A 86 4.57 11.20 -2.96
C ARG A 86 3.62 10.71 -1.86
N LEU A 87 3.37 9.40 -1.80
CA LEU A 87 2.50 8.81 -0.77
C LEU A 87 3.08 9.01 0.63
N VAL A 88 4.33 8.63 0.84
CA VAL A 88 5.02 8.79 2.13
C VAL A 88 4.99 10.24 2.60
N ARG A 89 5.40 11.17 1.73
CA ARG A 89 5.45 12.59 2.06
C ARG A 89 4.06 13.13 2.43
N SER A 90 3.02 12.73 1.70
CA SER A 90 1.66 13.18 2.00
C SER A 90 1.18 12.67 3.36
N VAL A 91 1.49 11.42 3.72
CA VAL A 91 1.18 10.88 5.04
C VAL A 91 1.97 11.61 6.13
N GLU A 92 3.28 11.81 5.95
CA GLU A 92 4.13 12.55 6.89
C GLU A 92 3.63 13.97 7.13
N GLU A 93 3.30 14.70 6.06
CA GLU A 93 2.74 16.06 6.15
C GLU A 93 1.39 16.07 6.87
N TYR A 94 0.55 15.05 6.66
CA TYR A 94 -0.76 14.94 7.30
C TYR A 94 -0.66 14.60 8.79
N THR A 95 0.29 13.76 9.18
CA THR A 95 0.47 13.31 10.57
C THR A 95 1.39 14.20 11.39
N GLY A 96 2.20 15.06 10.74
CA GLY A 96 3.31 15.75 11.38
C GLY A 96 4.45 14.80 11.77
N GLY A 97 4.58 13.65 11.09
CA GLY A 97 5.62 12.65 11.32
C GLY A 97 5.38 11.74 12.54
N VAL A 98 4.20 11.79 13.17
CA VAL A 98 3.82 10.93 14.29
C VAL A 98 2.84 9.87 13.84
N TYR A 99 3.21 8.60 14.01
CA TYR A 99 2.39 7.46 13.59
C TYR A 99 1.80 6.74 14.79
N ASN A 100 0.55 6.30 14.64
CA ASN A 100 -0.20 5.61 15.69
C ASN A 100 -0.12 4.08 15.57
N ASP A 101 0.43 3.56 14.47
CA ASP A 101 0.55 2.13 14.15
C ASP A 101 1.73 1.87 13.19
N ASP A 102 2.05 0.59 12.97
CA ASP A 102 3.06 0.15 12.02
C ASP A 102 2.63 0.41 10.56
N ILE A 103 3.54 0.99 9.79
CA ILE A 103 3.31 1.31 8.38
C ILE A 103 4.08 0.36 7.47
N CYS A 104 3.36 -0.24 6.53
CA CYS A 104 3.93 -0.91 5.37
C CYS A 104 3.31 -0.34 4.10
N LEU A 105 4.15 -0.08 3.10
CA LEU A 105 3.75 0.40 1.79
C LEU A 105 4.54 -0.34 0.72
N LEU A 106 3.83 -0.98 -0.21
CA LEU A 106 4.37 -1.61 -1.40
C LEU A 106 3.83 -0.89 -2.63
N VAL A 107 4.72 -0.42 -3.50
CA VAL A 107 4.35 0.26 -4.74
C VAL A 107 5.03 -0.43 -5.92
N GLY A 108 4.28 -0.63 -7.01
CA GLY A 108 4.80 -1.17 -8.26
C GLY A 108 4.33 -0.39 -9.48
N VAL A 109 5.17 -0.38 -10.51
CA VAL A 109 4.82 0.12 -11.85
C VAL A 109 5.21 -0.94 -12.87
N VAL A 110 4.27 -1.31 -13.73
CA VAL A 110 4.44 -2.32 -14.75
C VAL A 110 5.23 -1.70 -15.89
N LYS A 111 6.45 -2.16 -16.15
CA LYS A 111 7.30 -1.58 -17.21
C LYS A 111 7.02 -2.18 -18.58
N GLU A 112 6.77 -3.48 -18.60
CA GLU A 112 6.56 -4.26 -19.81
C GLU A 112 5.36 -5.16 -19.60
N ALA A 113 4.70 -5.51 -20.70
CA ALA A 113 3.58 -6.41 -20.65
C ALA A 113 4.12 -7.71 -20.11
N MET A 114 3.56 -8.18 -19.01
CA MET A 114 3.90 -9.51 -18.57
C MET A 114 3.42 -10.45 -19.73
N HIS A 115 4.35 -11.09 -20.44
CA HIS A 115 4.14 -12.12 -21.47
C HIS A 115 3.64 -13.48 -20.96
N ARG A 116 2.34 -13.82 -21.02
CA ARG A 116 1.61 -15.03 -20.51
C ARG A 116 2.34 -16.34 -20.11
N SER A 117 3.54 -16.66 -20.61
CA SER A 117 4.34 -17.84 -20.26
C SER A 117 4.88 -17.89 -18.82
N TRP A 118 4.95 -16.78 -18.06
CA TRP A 118 5.42 -16.79 -16.65
C TRP A 118 4.35 -17.16 -15.63
N ALA A 119 3.07 -17.30 -16.02
CA ALA A 119 2.04 -17.84 -15.12
C ALA A 119 2.36 -19.27 -14.62
N ASN A 120 3.28 -19.99 -15.29
CA ASN A 120 3.66 -21.36 -14.94
C ASN A 120 5.04 -21.49 -14.25
N THR A 121 5.77 -20.41 -13.98
CA THR A 121 7.13 -20.51 -13.42
C THR A 121 7.33 -19.52 -12.27
N LEU A 122 7.07 -20.01 -11.05
CA LEU A 122 7.25 -19.32 -9.77
C LEU A 122 8.74 -19.23 -9.38
N GLU A 123 9.54 -18.48 -10.12
CA GLU A 123 10.81 -17.95 -9.59
C GLU A 123 11.04 -16.56 -10.18
N GLN A 124 10.62 -15.53 -9.45
CA GLN A 124 11.07 -14.16 -9.73
C GLN A 124 11.75 -13.57 -8.49
N THR A 125 12.99 -13.11 -8.72
CA THR A 125 13.79 -12.37 -7.76
C THR A 125 13.16 -11.00 -7.52
N VAL A 126 12.48 -10.84 -6.39
CA VAL A 126 12.10 -9.52 -5.88
C VAL A 126 13.38 -8.78 -5.50
N LYS A 127 13.76 -7.76 -6.27
CA LYS A 127 14.80 -6.81 -5.85
C LYS A 127 14.20 -5.88 -4.79
N VAL A 128 14.29 -6.29 -3.53
CA VAL A 128 13.96 -5.44 -2.39
C VAL A 128 15.06 -4.39 -2.26
N GLN A 129 14.72 -3.12 -2.45
CA GLN A 129 15.60 -2.01 -2.12
C GLN A 129 15.12 -1.41 -0.80
N GLU A 130 15.84 -1.69 0.29
CA GLU A 130 15.60 -1.05 1.57
C GLU A 130 16.08 0.41 1.51
N SER A 131 15.18 1.34 1.74
CA SER A 131 15.53 2.73 2.07
C SER A 131 15.37 2.89 3.58
N SER A 132 16.48 3.12 4.27
CA SER A 132 16.54 3.28 5.73
C SER A 132 15.69 4.47 6.20
N TRP A 133 14.66 4.19 6.98
CA TRP A 133 13.94 5.19 7.75
C TRP A 133 14.78 5.63 8.94
N GLN A 134 15.07 6.92 9.04
CA GLN A 134 15.67 7.46 10.27
C GLN A 134 14.58 7.53 11.34
N ARG A 135 14.69 6.67 12.36
CA ARG A 135 13.84 6.71 13.56
C ARG A 135 13.97 8.09 14.21
N GLY A 136 12.87 8.86 14.25
CA GLY A 136 12.76 10.02 15.13
C GLY A 136 12.78 9.58 16.59
N GLU A 137 13.63 10.18 17.41
CA GLU A 137 13.85 9.87 18.82
C GLU A 137 12.65 10.26 19.72
N HIS A 138 11.46 9.71 19.53
CA HIS A 138 10.31 10.04 20.38
C HIS A 138 9.43 8.83 20.74
N TYR A 139 10.05 7.74 21.20
CA TYR A 139 9.34 6.74 22.00
C TYR A 139 9.86 6.78 23.45
N ARG A 140 9.22 7.60 24.30
CA ARG A 140 9.31 7.41 25.76
C ARG A 140 8.32 6.32 26.13
N ALA A 141 8.85 5.18 26.56
CA ALA A 141 8.09 4.13 27.20
C ALA A 141 7.33 4.68 28.41
N MET A 142 6.00 4.67 28.35
CA MET A 142 5.14 4.67 29.53
C MET A 142 4.45 3.31 29.60
N SER A 143 5.09 2.35 30.27
CA SER A 143 4.39 1.27 30.95
C SER A 143 5.29 0.70 32.05
N ALA A 144 4.90 0.94 33.30
CA ALA A 144 4.86 -0.06 34.38
C ALA A 144 4.73 0.64 35.74
N GLN A 145 3.50 0.72 36.27
CA GLN A 145 3.30 0.16 37.60
C GLN A 145 1.83 -0.23 37.79
N LYS A 146 1.68 -1.45 38.30
CA LYS A 146 0.46 -2.14 38.69
C LYS A 146 -0.21 -1.46 39.88
#